data_AF-A0A015IR06-F1
#
_entry.id   AF-A0A015IR06-F1
#
_cell.length_a   1.000
_cell.length_b   1.000
_cell.length_c   1.000
_cell.angle_alpha   90.00
_cell.angle_beta   90.00
_cell.angle_gamma   90.00
#
_symmetry.space_group_name_H-M   'P 1'
#
loop_
_entity.id
_entity.type
_entity.pdbx_description
1 polymer ?
#
loop_
_entity_poly.entity_id
_entity_poly.type
_entity_poly.pdbx_seq_one_letter_code
_entity_poly.pdbx_strand_id
1 'polypeptide(L)'
;MVKPLTSKESCKNIIKRYNKTISFKQITDLQMKYIYNHVIIPRVDYKVQLLVWTNSQTEKLNSTCRYMFKRKASLPLTTPNSIIHSSLGYAIKDINTIQAQRQLSRLYNQVISKGVMKDIFEIDCKQLQSELLSNKSPLHRLKSKKSGINQSPIGHQSAT
;
A
#
# COMPACT_ATOMS: atom_id res chain seq x y z
N MET A 1 -13.82 -8.11 -24.05
CA MET A 1 -13.51 -8.29 -22.61
C MET A 1 -12.20 -9.06 -22.46
N VAL A 2 -11.10 -8.37 -22.16
CA VAL A 2 -9.80 -9.01 -21.91
C VAL A 2 -9.75 -9.45 -20.45
N LYS A 3 -9.61 -10.74 -20.18
CA LYS A 3 -9.54 -11.30 -18.82
C LYS A 3 -8.33 -10.73 -18.07
N PRO A 4 -8.45 -10.23 -16.82
CA PRO A 4 -7.33 -9.69 -16.02
C PRO A 4 -6.43 -10.79 -15.42
N LEU A 5 -6.27 -11.93 -16.11
CA LEU A 5 -5.49 -13.09 -15.65
C LEU A 5 -3.98 -12.93 -15.85
N THR A 6 -3.53 -11.97 -16.67
CA THR A 6 -2.12 -11.82 -17.07
C THR A 6 -1.24 -11.13 -16.01
N SER A 7 -1.79 -10.27 -15.14
CA SER A 7 -0.97 -9.50 -14.19
C SER A 7 -0.51 -10.30 -12.97
N LYS A 8 -1.34 -11.22 -12.47
CA LYS A 8 -1.06 -12.02 -11.26
C LYS A 8 0.12 -12.97 -11.47
N GLU A 9 0.13 -13.65 -12.61
CA GLU A 9 1.20 -14.58 -12.97
C GLU A 9 2.50 -13.83 -13.28
N SER A 10 2.40 -12.63 -13.89
CA SER A 10 3.56 -11.78 -14.11
C SER A 10 4.25 -11.37 -12.81
N CYS A 11 3.53 -11.10 -11.71
CA CYS A 11 4.15 -10.63 -10.48
C CYS A 11 4.84 -11.76 -9.70
N LYS A 12 4.24 -12.96 -9.65
CA LYS A 12 4.93 -14.14 -9.11
C LYS A 12 6.21 -14.44 -9.89
N ASN A 13 6.19 -14.28 -11.22
CA ASN A 13 7.36 -14.48 -12.06
C ASN A 13 8.46 -13.45 -11.81
N ILE A 14 8.10 -12.20 -11.50
CA ILE A 14 9.06 -11.16 -11.09
C ILE A 14 9.80 -11.60 -9.83
N ILE A 15 9.05 -11.98 -8.80
CA ILE A 15 9.64 -12.46 -7.54
C ILE A 15 10.51 -13.69 -7.83
N LYS A 16 9.96 -14.73 -8.46
CA LYS A 16 10.72 -15.95 -8.81
C LYS A 16 12.02 -15.68 -9.56
N ARG A 17 12.04 -14.73 -10.50
CA ARG A 17 13.27 -14.29 -11.21
C ARG A 17 14.27 -13.63 -10.27
N TYR A 18 13.83 -12.72 -9.41
CA TYR A 18 14.70 -12.13 -8.39
C TYR A 18 15.25 -13.19 -7.44
N ASN A 19 14.43 -14.16 -7.04
CA ASN A 19 14.85 -15.25 -6.15
C ASN A 19 15.99 -16.03 -6.77
N LYS A 20 15.86 -16.42 -8.04
CA LYS A 20 16.89 -17.17 -8.77
C LYS A 20 18.17 -16.36 -8.93
N THR A 21 18.05 -15.05 -9.12
CA THR A 21 19.21 -14.15 -9.28
C THR A 21 19.95 -13.95 -7.96
N ILE A 22 19.23 -13.88 -6.85
CA ILE A 22 19.77 -13.58 -5.52
C ILE A 22 20.19 -14.85 -4.76
N SER A 23 19.64 -16.02 -5.10
CA SER A 23 19.84 -17.26 -4.33
C SER A 23 21.31 -17.63 -4.16
N PHE A 24 22.13 -17.45 -5.19
CA PHE A 24 23.54 -17.84 -5.18
C PHE A 24 24.51 -16.74 -4.74
N LYS A 25 24.02 -15.50 -4.56
CA LYS A 25 24.85 -14.37 -4.17
C LYS A 25 25.02 -14.31 -2.65
N GLN A 26 26.24 -14.04 -2.20
CA GLN A 26 26.51 -13.62 -0.83
C GLN A 26 26.07 -12.16 -0.69
N ILE A 27 25.00 -11.95 0.07
CA ILE A 27 24.37 -10.63 0.26
C ILE A 27 24.07 -10.51 1.75
N THR A 28 24.38 -9.36 2.34
CA THR A 28 24.03 -9.06 3.73
C THR A 28 22.53 -8.81 3.87
N ASP A 29 22.02 -8.94 5.09
CA ASP A 29 20.65 -8.58 5.46
C ASP A 29 20.30 -7.12 5.06
N LEU A 30 21.22 -6.18 5.26
CA LEU A 30 21.05 -4.77 4.91
C LEU A 30 20.98 -4.55 3.39
N GLN A 31 21.85 -5.21 2.63
CA GLN A 31 21.80 -5.18 1.17
C GLN A 31 20.50 -5.80 0.65
N MET A 32 20.06 -6.90 1.27
CA MET A 32 18.80 -7.55 0.91
C MET A 32 17.60 -6.66 1.22
N LYS A 33 17.59 -5.98 2.37
CA LYS A 33 16.59 -4.95 2.73
C LYS A 33 16.51 -3.87 1.65
N TYR A 34 17.66 -3.35 1.22
CA TYR A 34 17.72 -2.33 0.17
C TYR A 34 17.12 -2.84 -1.14
N ILE A 35 17.54 -4.02 -1.60
CA ILE A 35 17.03 -4.64 -2.83
C ILE A 35 15.52 -4.82 -2.76
N TYR A 36 14.98 -5.29 -1.63
CA TYR A 36 13.53 -5.41 -1.46
C TYR A 36 12.82 -4.05 -1.57
N ASN A 37 13.22 -3.10 -0.74
CA ASN A 37 12.49 -1.84 -0.55
C ASN A 37 12.60 -0.86 -1.73
N HIS A 38 13.69 -0.93 -2.49
CA HIS A 38 14.01 0.01 -3.56
C HIS A 38 13.98 -0.62 -4.96
N VAL A 39 14.03 -1.96 -5.08
CA VAL A 39 14.09 -2.62 -6.40
C VAL A 39 12.92 -3.55 -6.63
N ILE A 40 12.71 -4.56 -5.79
CA ILE A 40 11.69 -5.59 -6.02
C ILE A 40 10.30 -5.01 -5.80
N ILE A 41 10.07 -4.40 -4.64
CA ILE A 41 8.77 -3.88 -4.25
C ILE A 41 8.30 -2.80 -5.22
N PRO A 42 9.07 -1.76 -5.57
CA PRO A 42 8.65 -0.76 -6.56
C PRO A 42 8.32 -1.35 -7.95
N ARG A 43 9.05 -2.38 -8.39
CA ARG A 43 8.77 -3.05 -9.68
C ARG A 43 7.47 -3.83 -9.66
N VAL A 44 7.19 -4.55 -8.57
CA VAL A 44 5.89 -5.21 -8.38
C VAL A 44 4.80 -4.15 -8.33
N ASP A 45 5.03 -3.08 -7.57
CA ASP A 45 4.08 -2.03 -7.30
C ASP A 45 3.61 -1.29 -8.57
N TYR A 46 4.56 -0.97 -9.45
CA TYR A 46 4.29 -0.38 -10.76
C TYR A 46 3.42 -1.30 -11.63
N LYS A 47 3.74 -2.60 -11.68
CA LYS A 47 2.98 -3.59 -12.47
C LYS A 47 1.52 -3.71 -12.03
N VAL A 48 1.24 -3.42 -10.75
CA VAL A 48 -0.09 -3.58 -10.15
C VAL A 48 -0.78 -2.25 -9.94
N GLN A 49 -0.19 -1.14 -10.39
CA GLN A 49 -0.71 0.20 -10.13
C GLN A 49 -2.15 0.41 -10.65
N LEU A 50 -2.53 -0.29 -11.72
CA LEU A 50 -3.87 -0.23 -12.32
C LEU A 50 -4.84 -1.31 -11.78
N LEU A 51 -4.38 -2.18 -10.89
CA LEU A 51 -5.16 -3.32 -10.38
C LEU A 51 -5.12 -3.34 -8.86
N VAL A 52 -6.28 -3.16 -8.21
CA VAL A 52 -6.39 -3.33 -6.76
C VAL A 52 -6.39 -4.82 -6.44
N TRP A 53 -5.34 -5.30 -5.77
CA TRP A 53 -5.27 -6.66 -5.28
C TRP A 53 -6.03 -6.85 -3.98
N THR A 54 -6.62 -8.04 -3.81
CA THR A 54 -7.25 -8.42 -2.55
C THR A 54 -6.20 -8.76 -1.49
N ASN A 55 -6.57 -8.65 -0.21
CA ASN A 55 -5.67 -8.98 0.91
C ASN A 55 -5.06 -10.39 0.81
N SER A 56 -5.84 -11.38 0.34
CA SER A 56 -5.34 -12.75 0.12
C SER A 56 -4.25 -12.81 -0.96
N GLN A 57 -4.40 -12.01 -2.03
CA GLN A 57 -3.44 -11.96 -3.13
C GLN A 57 -2.13 -11.28 -2.69
N THR A 58 -2.23 -10.15 -1.99
CA THR A 58 -1.05 -9.46 -1.43
C THR A 58 -0.34 -10.34 -0.41
N GLU A 59 -1.09 -11.08 0.43
CA GLU A 59 -0.52 -11.92 1.47
C GLU A 59 0.23 -13.15 0.93
N LYS A 60 -0.27 -13.75 -0.16
CA LYS A 60 0.47 -14.83 -0.85
C LYS A 60 1.82 -14.34 -1.38
N LEU A 61 1.89 -13.08 -1.79
CA LEU A 61 3.13 -12.50 -2.29
C LEU A 61 4.07 -12.09 -1.15
N ASN A 62 3.53 -11.40 -0.14
CA ASN A 62 4.25 -11.00 1.07
C ASN A 62 4.85 -12.21 1.80
N SER A 63 4.12 -13.32 1.94
CA SER A 63 4.63 -14.55 2.56
C SER A 63 5.85 -15.12 1.82
N THR A 64 5.84 -15.09 0.50
CA THR A 64 7.00 -15.48 -0.34
C THR A 64 8.17 -14.54 -0.09
N CYS A 65 7.93 -13.22 -0.06
CA CYS A 65 8.96 -12.22 0.25
C CYS A 65 9.57 -12.44 1.65
N ARG A 66 8.74 -12.63 2.67
CA ARG A 66 9.19 -12.86 4.05
C ARG A 66 10.02 -14.13 4.17
N TYR A 67 9.57 -15.24 3.55
CA TYR A 67 10.31 -16.49 3.56
C TYR A 67 11.72 -16.31 3.00
N MET A 68 11.84 -15.68 1.84
CA MET A 68 13.13 -15.44 1.22
C MET A 68 14.01 -14.49 2.03
N PHE A 69 13.43 -13.41 2.55
CA PHE A 69 14.14 -12.44 3.35
C PHE A 69 14.73 -13.14 4.58
N LYS A 70 13.93 -13.94 5.30
CA LYS A 70 14.38 -14.73 6.46
C LYS A 70 15.57 -15.63 6.09
N ARG A 71 15.48 -16.39 5.00
CA ARG A 71 16.60 -17.25 4.56
C ARG A 71 17.87 -16.48 4.23
N LYS A 72 17.74 -15.28 3.67
CA LYS A 72 18.88 -14.48 3.21
C LYS A 72 19.51 -13.64 4.32
N ALA A 73 18.73 -13.23 5.30
CA ALA A 73 19.21 -12.62 6.53
C ALA A 73 19.62 -13.65 7.61
N SER A 74 19.69 -14.94 7.26
CA SER A 74 20.00 -16.04 8.19
C SER A 74 19.11 -16.07 9.44
N LEU A 75 17.85 -15.64 9.30
CA LEU A 75 16.87 -15.63 10.38
C LEU A 75 16.12 -16.96 10.46
N PRO A 76 15.78 -17.42 11.68
CA PRO A 76 14.87 -18.54 11.85
C PRO A 76 13.53 -18.32 11.12
N LEU A 77 12.95 -19.39 10.56
CA LEU A 77 11.62 -19.30 9.93
C LEU A 77 10.54 -18.89 10.92
N THR A 78 10.75 -19.18 12.20
CA THR A 78 9.90 -18.83 13.36
C THR A 78 9.98 -17.35 13.74
N THR A 79 10.90 -16.56 13.18
CA THR A 79 10.99 -15.12 13.48
C THR A 79 9.64 -14.43 13.24
N PRO A 80 9.10 -13.67 14.23
CA PRO A 80 7.83 -12.97 14.07
C PRO A 80 7.82 -12.04 12.85
N ASN A 81 6.71 -12.04 12.10
CA ASN A 81 6.56 -11.16 10.93
C ASN A 81 6.61 -9.68 11.30
N SER A 82 6.22 -9.33 12.54
CA SER A 82 6.30 -7.98 13.08
C SER A 82 7.73 -7.42 13.04
N ILE A 83 8.74 -8.23 13.34
CA ILE A 83 10.16 -7.80 13.31
C ILE A 83 10.62 -7.46 11.89
N ILE A 84 10.09 -8.16 10.88
CA ILE A 84 10.44 -7.92 9.47
C ILE A 84 9.92 -6.57 8.99
N HIS A 85 8.68 -6.24 9.34
CA HIS A 85 8.00 -5.03 8.85
C HIS A 85 8.19 -3.81 9.76
N SER A 86 8.48 -4.03 11.05
CA SER A 86 8.70 -2.95 12.02
C SER A 86 9.91 -2.09 11.63
N SER A 87 9.80 -0.79 11.86
CA SER A 87 10.90 0.16 11.73
C SER A 87 12.06 -0.12 12.69
N LEU A 88 11.77 -0.72 13.86
CA LEU A 88 12.78 -1.14 14.83
C LEU A 88 13.53 -2.41 14.41
N GLY A 89 13.01 -3.13 13.42
CA GLY A 89 13.68 -4.30 12.83
C GLY A 89 14.17 -3.98 11.42
N TYR A 90 13.68 -4.74 10.44
CA TYR A 90 14.18 -4.63 9.07
C TYR A 90 13.45 -3.61 8.21
N ALA A 91 12.29 -3.10 8.63
CA ALA A 91 11.48 -2.15 7.88
C ALA A 91 11.22 -2.59 6.41
N ILE A 92 11.03 -3.89 6.18
CA ILE A 92 10.69 -4.41 4.86
C ILE A 92 9.28 -3.97 4.53
N LYS A 93 9.12 -3.32 3.38
CA LYS A 93 7.83 -2.79 2.96
C LYS A 93 6.82 -3.91 2.70
N ASP A 94 5.61 -3.71 3.18
CA ASP A 94 4.49 -4.62 2.96
C ASP A 94 3.66 -4.15 1.75
N ILE A 95 3.35 -5.06 0.82
CA ILE A 95 2.67 -4.70 -0.43
C ILE A 95 1.26 -4.19 -0.18
N ASN A 96 0.56 -4.71 0.82
CA ASN A 96 -0.78 -4.25 1.18
C ASN A 96 -0.73 -2.81 1.72
N THR A 97 0.24 -2.52 2.59
CA THR A 97 0.43 -1.15 3.12
C THR A 97 0.74 -0.15 2.02
N ILE A 98 1.61 -0.51 1.07
CA ILE A 98 1.95 0.35 -0.06
C ILE A 98 0.75 0.57 -0.97
N GLN A 99 -0.02 -0.48 -1.25
CA GLN A 99 -1.24 -0.38 -2.05
C GLN A 99 -2.25 0.56 -1.38
N ALA A 100 -2.50 0.39 -0.08
CA ALA A 100 -3.41 1.24 0.68
C ALA A 100 -2.97 2.71 0.66
N GLN A 101 -1.68 2.97 0.90
CA GLN A 101 -1.09 4.31 0.83
C GLN A 101 -1.29 4.96 -0.55
N ARG A 102 -1.07 4.21 -1.64
CA ARG A 102 -1.29 4.71 -3.00
C ARG A 102 -2.75 5.03 -3.27
N GLN A 103 -3.66 4.13 -2.91
CA GLN A 103 -5.10 4.35 -3.14
C GLN A 103 -5.58 5.57 -2.36
N LEU A 104 -5.12 5.72 -1.11
CA LEU A 104 -5.41 6.89 -0.30
C LEU A 104 -4.87 8.18 -0.94
N SER A 105 -3.62 8.18 -1.40
CA SER A 105 -3.01 9.34 -2.06
C SER A 105 -3.74 9.71 -3.35
N ARG A 106 -4.10 8.71 -4.17
CA ARG A 106 -4.88 8.93 -5.40
C ARG A 106 -6.23 9.57 -5.10
N LEU A 107 -6.97 9.02 -4.13
CA LEU A 107 -8.27 9.56 -3.73
C LEU A 107 -8.14 10.98 -3.18
N TYR A 108 -7.15 11.23 -2.32
CA TYR A 108 -6.89 12.55 -1.76
C TYR A 108 -6.65 13.59 -2.87
N ASN A 109 -5.82 13.25 -3.86
CA ASN A 109 -5.54 14.12 -4.99
C ASN A 109 -6.79 14.38 -5.85
N GLN A 110 -7.64 13.36 -6.09
CA GLN A 110 -8.89 13.54 -6.81
C GLN A 110 -9.86 14.46 -6.07
N VAL A 111 -9.98 14.32 -4.75
CA VAL A 111 -10.89 15.14 -3.91
C VAL A 111 -10.47 16.62 -3.88
N ILE A 112 -9.16 16.90 -3.94
CA ILE A 112 -8.63 18.28 -3.85
C ILE A 112 -8.45 18.91 -5.24
N SER A 113 -8.46 18.10 -6.30
CA SER A 113 -8.29 18.57 -7.67
C SER A 113 -9.33 19.63 -8.06
N LYS A 114 -8.95 20.49 -9.01
CA LYS A 114 -9.81 21.54 -9.58
C LYS A 114 -9.99 21.29 -11.09
N GLY A 115 -10.98 21.95 -11.69
CA GLY A 115 -11.30 21.83 -13.11
C GLY A 115 -11.82 20.44 -13.49
N VAL A 116 -11.48 19.97 -14.69
CA VAL A 116 -12.01 18.73 -15.28
C VAL A 116 -11.88 17.51 -14.37
N MET A 117 -10.79 17.38 -13.61
CA MET A 117 -10.60 16.24 -12.71
C MET A 117 -11.62 16.23 -11.55
N LYS A 118 -12.03 17.42 -11.08
CA LYS A 118 -13.09 17.57 -10.09
C LYS A 118 -14.43 17.13 -10.68
N ASP A 119 -14.72 17.57 -11.90
CA ASP A 119 -15.99 17.26 -12.59
C ASP A 119 -16.12 15.75 -12.84
N ILE A 120 -15.05 15.11 -13.32
CA ILE A 120 -14.99 13.64 -13.48
C ILE A 120 -15.23 12.95 -12.14
N PHE A 121 -14.56 13.40 -11.08
CA PHE A 121 -14.70 12.80 -9.76
C PHE A 121 -16.13 12.97 -9.18
N GLU A 122 -16.78 14.11 -9.42
CA GLU A 122 -18.18 14.33 -9.04
C GLU A 122 -19.14 13.42 -9.82
N ILE A 123 -18.88 13.18 -11.11
CA ILE A 123 -19.61 12.22 -11.95
C ILE A 123 -19.45 10.81 -11.39
N ASP A 124 -18.22 10.37 -11.13
CA ASP A 124 -17.92 9.05 -10.55
C ASP A 124 -18.66 8.84 -9.21
N CYS A 125 -18.69 9.89 -8.37
CA CYS A 125 -19.43 9.84 -7.10
C CYS A 125 -20.95 9.69 -7.27
N LYS A 126 -21.54 10.26 -8.32
CA LYS A 126 -22.98 10.13 -8.62
C LYS A 126 -23.29 8.75 -9.20
N GLN A 127 -22.42 8.23 -10.06
CA GLN A 127 -22.54 6.86 -10.58
C GLN A 127 -22.50 5.84 -9.44
N LEU A 128 -21.52 5.95 -8.54
CA LEU A 128 -21.43 5.12 -7.34
C LEU A 128 -22.67 5.20 -6.44
N GLN A 129 -23.27 6.38 -6.28
CA GLN A 129 -24.52 6.52 -5.53
C GLN A 129 -25.68 5.77 -6.17
N SER A 130 -25.79 5.86 -7.50
CA SER A 130 -26.80 5.13 -8.27
C SER A 130 -26.64 3.63 -8.16
N GLU A 131 -25.41 3.12 -8.27
CA GLU A 131 -25.10 1.68 -8.14
C GLU A 131 -25.40 1.14 -6.74
N LEU A 132 -25.13 1.94 -5.71
CA LEU A 132 -25.34 1.57 -4.31
C LEU A 132 -26.74 1.89 -3.79
N LEU A 133 -27.64 2.41 -4.64
CA LEU A 133 -28.99 2.86 -4.27
C LEU A 133 -28.98 3.80 -3.03
N SER A 134 -27.97 4.67 -2.94
CA SER A 134 -27.73 5.54 -1.79
C SER A 134 -28.01 6.99 -2.14
N ASN A 135 -28.84 7.64 -1.32
CA ASN A 135 -29.15 9.08 -1.45
C ASN A 135 -28.07 9.98 -0.82
N LYS A 136 -27.04 9.40 -0.19
CA LYS A 136 -25.95 10.15 0.46
C LYS A 136 -24.68 10.08 -0.38
N SER A 137 -24.00 11.22 -0.51
CA SER A 137 -22.68 11.29 -1.13
C SER A 137 -21.69 10.33 -0.45
N PRO A 138 -20.81 9.63 -1.19
CA PRO A 138 -19.76 8.78 -0.64
C PRO A 138 -18.84 9.54 0.33
N LEU A 139 -18.73 10.87 0.17
CA LEU A 139 -17.91 11.73 1.02
C LEU A 139 -18.65 12.32 2.23
N HIS A 140 -19.96 12.07 2.37
CA HIS A 140 -20.78 12.68 3.42
C HIS A 140 -20.21 12.42 4.83
N ARG A 141 -19.76 11.19 5.11
CA ARG A 141 -19.16 10.79 6.38
C ARG A 141 -17.80 11.47 6.65
N LEU A 142 -17.06 11.85 5.62
CA LEU A 142 -15.77 12.52 5.76
C LEU A 142 -15.94 14.01 6.10
N LYS A 143 -17.05 14.62 5.68
CA LYS A 143 -17.35 16.03 5.96
C LYS A 143 -17.83 16.25 7.40
N SER A 144 -18.59 15.32 7.99
CA SER A 144 -19.12 15.47 9.36
C SER A 144 -18.02 15.54 10.43
N LYS A 145 -16.89 14.86 10.22
CA LYS A 145 -15.77 14.83 11.18
C LYS A 145 -14.93 16.12 11.20
N LYS A 146 -15.01 16.97 10.17
CA LYS A 146 -14.28 18.25 10.14
C LYS A 146 -14.83 19.31 11.11
N SER A 147 -16.09 19.21 11.54
CA SER A 147 -16.68 20.18 12.47
C SER A 147 -16.25 20.01 13.93
N GLY A 148 -15.62 18.88 14.29
CA GLY A 148 -15.23 18.59 15.68
C GLY A 148 -13.76 18.83 16.04
N ILE A 149 -12.94 19.40 15.14
CA ILE A 149 -11.49 19.56 15.36
C ILE A 149 -11.10 21.01 15.72
N ASN A 150 -12.02 21.98 15.58
CA ASN A 150 -11.77 23.38 15.96
C ASN A 150 -12.59 23.78 17.18
N GLN A 151 -12.19 23.33 18.37
CA GLN A 151 -12.53 23.97 19.65
C GLN A 151 -11.67 23.40 20.79
N SER A 152 -10.51 24.01 21.01
CA SER A 152 -9.83 24.05 22.31
C SER A 152 -8.96 25.31 22.31
N PRO A 153 -9.33 26.38 23.03
CA PRO A 153 -8.46 27.54 23.18
C PRO A 153 -7.30 27.16 24.11
N ILE A 154 -6.07 27.35 23.64
CA ILE A 154 -4.87 27.32 24.47
C ILE A 154 -4.92 28.58 25.35
N GLY A 155 -5.42 28.44 26.57
CA GLY A 155 -5.28 29.46 27.60
C GLY A 155 -3.87 29.40 28.17
N HIS A 156 -3.06 30.40 27.84
CA HIS A 156 -1.83 30.69 28.55
C HIS A 156 -2.13 30.96 30.03
N GLN A 157 -1.56 30.14 30.93
CA GLN A 157 -1.41 30.54 32.33
C GLN A 157 -0.26 31.53 32.40
N SER A 158 -0.59 32.80 32.66
CA SER A 158 0.39 33.80 33.08
C SER A 158 0.72 33.56 34.56
N ALA A 159 1.99 33.37 34.85
CA ALA A 159 2.52 33.37 36.21
C ALA A 159 2.62 34.82 36.71
N THR A 160 2.05 35.06 37.89
CA THR A 160 2.39 36.14 38.82
C THR A 160 2.24 35.58 40.22
#